data_AF-A0A0L0DCX8-F1
#
_entry.id   AF-A0A0L0DCX8-F1
#
_cell.length_a   1.000
_cell.length_b   1.000
_cell.length_c   1.000
_cell.angle_alpha   90.00
_cell.angle_beta   90.00
_cell.angle_gamma   90.00
#
_symmetry.space_group_name_H-M   'P 1'
#
loop_
_entity.id
_entity.type
_entity.pdbx_description
1 polymer ?
#
loop_
_entity_poly.entity_id
_entity_poly.type
_entity_poly.pdbx_seq_one_letter_code
_entity_poly.pdbx_strand_id
1 'polypeptide(L)'
;MFRMLAPLQLGERASGGAVSAAVGAVLRAQSTGDVEAAVDARSEILSGPSSDSLTSSQCAKLILKLTKFGVCEPVRHLFARYHSLVMEEAERKASGADGGSGETLAKAGRVYDAMLTMHCKQNDVVGTESVLAQRAAAAVPLSTQTYNTLLYFYGVRKEFDKVEATLAEMRAKGLPESLTTYSIRIKGLLSVGMADEAADVFDAMVAAGLEPNRYIYQTLISYFLKQHEFDKVDQLMSAMADANILPNVVLYTNIIDTYLKADDFDEAKRVYSTMLAERVKPNVATFTSFIQAYLKAGDIDSARLMFQNMLDLGIAPTVRTHTAFLVYYTRAGDDAAAKDTLDTILALRPSKLDRIVYTAIMQPLYKAGETSQACAVFDSMFANRVFPDARPYNMMMALYLKDGDMAAAADILDLMATHKHPFKLWSLLFAEKRLVAAIDPAVLDAFVLSALSRERAYKLSNRDMRFLVRQFVFAGMADAAVRTFAQGPALMGASYSRSTYNYLAGELNKAGIPLPDKAAMAAVNDDPRSFATAE
;
A
#
# COMPACT_ATOMS: atom_id res chain seq x y z
N MET A 1 -25.39 -6.79 2.23
CA MET A 1 -25.48 -8.17 2.75
C MET A 1 -24.52 -8.43 3.92
N PHE A 2 -23.21 -8.20 3.81
CA PHE A 2 -22.18 -8.53 4.84
C PHE A 2 -22.22 -7.76 6.20
N ARG A 3 -23.31 -7.09 6.57
CA ARG A 3 -23.35 -6.16 7.73
C ARG A 3 -24.44 -6.41 8.79
N MET A 4 -25.12 -7.56 8.77
CA MET A 4 -26.17 -7.92 9.75
C MET A 4 -25.90 -9.23 10.50
N LEU A 5 -24.65 -9.44 10.94
CA LEU A 5 -24.27 -10.55 11.82
C LEU A 5 -23.93 -10.01 13.22
N ALA A 6 -24.95 -9.96 14.08
CA ALA A 6 -24.75 -9.84 15.52
C ALA A 6 -24.38 -11.22 16.11
N PRO A 7 -23.58 -11.29 17.18
CA PRO A 7 -23.14 -12.56 17.76
C PRO A 7 -24.32 -13.41 18.25
N LEU A 8 -24.29 -14.71 17.98
CA LEU A 8 -25.27 -15.67 18.51
C LEU A 8 -24.76 -16.26 19.81
N GLN A 9 -25.57 -16.15 20.87
CA GLN A 9 -25.41 -16.87 22.13
C GLN A 9 -26.41 -18.04 22.18
N LEU A 10 -26.03 -19.15 22.83
CA LEU A 10 -26.79 -20.42 22.87
C LEU A 10 -27.43 -20.63 24.27
N GLY A 11 -28.60 -21.27 24.34
CA GLY A 11 -29.35 -21.51 25.58
C GLY A 11 -30.34 -22.68 25.50
N GLU A 12 -30.75 -23.22 26.65
CA GLU A 12 -31.63 -24.41 26.86
C GLU A 12 -33.07 -24.30 26.28
N ARG A 13 -33.76 -25.32 25.71
CA ARG A 13 -33.52 -26.79 25.50
C ARG A 13 -34.12 -27.27 24.15
N ALA A 14 -33.44 -28.16 23.40
CA ALA A 14 -34.00 -28.92 22.27
C ALA A 14 -33.18 -30.20 21.95
N SER A 15 -33.82 -31.22 21.35
CA SER A 15 -33.15 -32.46 20.94
C SER A 15 -32.46 -32.31 19.57
N GLY A 16 -31.44 -33.14 19.30
CA GLY A 16 -30.60 -33.01 18.08
C GLY A 16 -31.33 -33.12 16.73
N GLY A 17 -32.59 -33.53 16.70
CA GLY A 17 -33.45 -33.46 15.52
C GLY A 17 -33.88 -32.02 15.19
N ALA A 18 -34.23 -31.22 16.20
CA ALA A 18 -34.70 -29.84 16.03
C ALA A 18 -33.59 -28.94 15.45
N VAL A 19 -32.37 -29.03 15.99
CA VAL A 19 -31.20 -28.27 15.48
C VAL A 19 -30.91 -28.59 14.01
N SER A 20 -31.04 -29.87 13.60
CA SER A 20 -30.85 -30.25 12.19
C SER A 20 -32.02 -29.80 11.28
N ALA A 21 -33.23 -29.64 11.81
CA ALA A 21 -34.38 -29.13 11.08
C ALA A 21 -34.29 -27.60 10.88
N ALA A 22 -33.97 -26.85 11.95
CA ALA A 22 -33.82 -25.40 11.92
C ALA A 22 -32.63 -24.95 11.03
N VAL A 23 -31.48 -25.65 11.09
CA VAL A 23 -30.39 -25.44 10.13
C VAL A 23 -30.85 -25.75 8.69
N GLY A 24 -31.70 -26.76 8.50
CA GLY A 24 -32.34 -27.03 7.20
C GLY A 24 -33.29 -25.93 6.72
N ALA A 25 -33.96 -25.22 7.63
CA ALA A 25 -34.81 -24.08 7.32
C ALA A 25 -33.99 -22.83 6.93
N VAL A 26 -32.96 -22.49 7.71
CA VAL A 26 -32.01 -21.40 7.37
C VAL A 26 -31.37 -21.63 6.00
N LEU A 27 -30.95 -22.87 5.69
CA LEU A 27 -30.37 -23.22 4.40
C LEU A 27 -31.33 -23.03 3.22
N ARG A 28 -32.64 -23.29 3.41
CA ARG A 28 -33.66 -23.03 2.39
C ARG A 28 -33.89 -21.52 2.21
N ALA A 29 -34.10 -20.78 3.29
CA ALA A 29 -34.33 -19.34 3.26
C ALA A 29 -33.16 -18.56 2.60
N GLN A 30 -31.91 -18.95 2.88
CA GLN A 30 -30.74 -18.36 2.23
C GLN A 30 -30.66 -18.65 0.73
N SER A 31 -31.17 -19.80 0.27
CA SER A 31 -31.20 -20.15 -1.16
C SER A 31 -32.30 -19.43 -1.95
N THR A 32 -33.40 -19.04 -1.28
CA THR A 32 -34.52 -18.30 -1.88
C THR A 32 -34.39 -16.78 -1.72
N GLY A 33 -33.44 -16.29 -0.92
CA GLY A 33 -33.27 -14.87 -0.63
C GLY A 33 -34.27 -14.30 0.39
N ASP A 34 -35.00 -15.18 1.08
CA ASP A 34 -36.06 -14.81 2.02
C ASP A 34 -35.47 -14.43 3.38
N VAL A 35 -35.58 -13.14 3.72
CA VAL A 35 -34.97 -12.56 4.92
C VAL A 35 -35.81 -12.81 6.17
N GLU A 36 -37.14 -12.85 6.07
CA GLU A 36 -38.01 -13.12 7.22
C GLU A 36 -37.92 -14.61 7.61
N ALA A 37 -38.01 -15.53 6.64
CA ALA A 37 -37.85 -16.96 6.93
C ALA A 37 -36.47 -17.29 7.54
N ALA A 38 -35.42 -16.53 7.19
CA ALA A 38 -34.09 -16.66 7.78
C ALA A 38 -33.98 -16.05 9.20
N VAL A 39 -34.86 -15.11 9.56
CA VAL A 39 -34.97 -14.51 10.90
C VAL A 39 -35.84 -15.38 11.82
N ASP A 40 -36.90 -16.00 11.31
CA ASP A 40 -37.74 -16.93 12.07
C ASP A 40 -37.04 -18.26 12.35
N ALA A 41 -36.39 -18.86 11.34
CA ALA A 41 -35.53 -20.03 11.59
C ALA A 41 -34.34 -19.72 12.52
N ARG A 42 -34.00 -18.43 12.70
CA ARG A 42 -32.98 -17.95 13.65
C ARG A 42 -33.56 -17.75 15.05
N SER A 43 -34.83 -17.35 15.21
CA SER A 43 -35.48 -17.30 16.54
C SER A 43 -35.74 -18.72 17.09
N GLU A 44 -35.98 -19.69 16.20
CA GLU A 44 -36.11 -21.11 16.55
C GLU A 44 -34.77 -21.73 17.01
N ILE A 45 -33.62 -21.30 16.45
CA ILE A 45 -32.28 -21.68 16.93
C ILE A 45 -31.92 -21.00 18.26
N LEU A 46 -32.44 -19.79 18.51
CA LEU A 46 -32.23 -19.05 19.75
C LEU A 46 -33.07 -19.55 20.94
N SER A 47 -33.96 -20.53 20.73
CA SER A 47 -34.87 -21.06 21.75
C SER A 47 -34.58 -22.50 22.24
N GLY A 48 -33.41 -23.08 21.93
CA GLY A 48 -32.90 -24.33 22.56
C GLY A 48 -31.78 -25.07 21.78
N PRO A 49 -30.93 -25.97 22.36
CA PRO A 49 -30.43 -26.10 23.73
C PRO A 49 -29.09 -25.37 23.99
N SER A 50 -28.61 -25.45 25.24
CA SER A 50 -27.22 -25.20 25.60
C SER A 50 -26.26 -26.16 24.87
N SER A 51 -25.00 -25.72 24.73
CA SER A 51 -23.87 -26.50 24.20
C SER A 51 -23.74 -27.89 24.83
N ASP A 52 -24.17 -28.05 26.08
CA ASP A 52 -23.71 -29.15 26.92
C ASP A 52 -24.39 -30.48 26.58
N SER A 53 -25.55 -30.44 25.91
CA SER A 53 -26.33 -31.61 25.51
C SER A 53 -25.94 -32.25 24.17
N LEU A 54 -25.07 -31.61 23.38
CA LEU A 54 -24.70 -32.10 22.05
C LEU A 54 -23.57 -33.14 22.14
N THR A 55 -23.73 -34.25 21.41
CA THR A 55 -22.67 -35.26 21.25
C THR A 55 -21.59 -34.80 20.26
N SER A 56 -20.37 -35.32 20.39
CA SER A 56 -19.24 -35.05 19.48
C SER A 56 -19.64 -35.21 18.00
N SER A 57 -20.33 -36.31 17.66
CA SER A 57 -20.81 -36.55 16.29
C SER A 57 -21.91 -35.59 15.79
N GLN A 58 -22.74 -35.04 16.66
CA GLN A 58 -23.71 -34.00 16.28
C GLN A 58 -23.00 -32.67 15.99
N CYS A 59 -22.09 -32.26 16.87
CA CYS A 59 -21.24 -31.08 16.66
C CYS A 59 -20.44 -31.18 15.35
N ALA A 60 -19.76 -32.32 15.11
CA ALA A 60 -19.01 -32.56 13.88
C ALA A 60 -19.86 -32.39 12.61
N LYS A 61 -21.07 -32.97 12.58
CA LYS A 61 -22.00 -32.85 11.42
C LYS A 61 -22.48 -31.42 11.19
N LEU A 62 -22.70 -30.65 12.26
CA LEU A 62 -23.13 -29.25 12.16
C LEU A 62 -21.98 -28.36 11.68
N ILE A 63 -20.78 -28.49 12.25
CA ILE A 63 -19.58 -27.73 11.86
C ILE A 63 -19.23 -28.00 10.38
N LEU A 64 -19.23 -29.26 9.93
CA LEU A 64 -18.94 -29.62 8.54
C LEU A 64 -20.00 -29.13 7.52
N LYS A 65 -21.23 -28.83 7.97
CA LYS A 65 -22.24 -28.18 7.14
C LYS A 65 -22.06 -26.66 7.12
N LEU A 66 -21.91 -26.05 8.30
CA LEU A 66 -21.89 -24.59 8.48
C LEU A 66 -20.60 -23.94 7.98
N THR A 67 -19.44 -24.61 8.08
CA THR A 67 -18.14 -24.10 7.58
C THR A 67 -18.15 -23.78 6.08
N LYS A 68 -19.07 -24.35 5.29
CA LYS A 68 -19.28 -24.03 3.87
C LYS A 68 -19.82 -22.62 3.63
N PHE A 69 -20.43 -22.00 4.64
CA PHE A 69 -21.11 -20.70 4.58
C PHE A 69 -20.31 -19.57 5.26
N GLY A 70 -19.18 -19.89 5.90
CA GLY A 70 -18.27 -18.94 6.55
C GLY A 70 -18.35 -18.94 8.09
N VAL A 71 -17.44 -18.20 8.74
CA VAL A 71 -17.42 -18.05 10.20
C VAL A 71 -18.61 -17.21 10.66
N CYS A 72 -19.40 -17.80 11.55
CA CYS A 72 -20.36 -17.13 12.40
C CYS A 72 -20.15 -17.63 13.84
N GLU A 73 -20.55 -16.87 14.87
CA GLU A 73 -20.40 -17.28 16.27
C GLU A 73 -20.95 -18.68 16.64
N PRO A 74 -22.06 -19.20 16.07
CA PRO A 74 -22.48 -20.57 16.33
C PRO A 74 -21.40 -21.60 15.98
N VAL A 75 -20.61 -21.36 14.93
CA VAL A 75 -19.56 -22.28 14.51
C VAL A 75 -18.40 -22.26 15.51
N ARG A 76 -18.07 -21.09 16.08
CA ARG A 76 -17.06 -20.93 17.15
C ARG A 76 -17.52 -21.63 18.43
N HIS A 77 -18.75 -21.41 18.89
CA HIS A 77 -19.30 -22.06 20.07
C HIS A 77 -19.45 -23.59 19.90
N LEU A 78 -19.96 -24.06 18.76
CA LEU A 78 -20.04 -25.49 18.45
C LEU A 78 -18.65 -26.14 18.44
N PHE A 79 -17.64 -25.45 17.89
CA PHE A 79 -16.28 -25.96 17.85
C PHE A 79 -15.60 -25.97 19.23
N ALA A 80 -15.83 -24.97 20.07
CA ALA A 80 -15.32 -24.96 21.45
C ALA A 80 -15.87 -26.16 22.26
N ARG A 81 -17.19 -26.43 22.15
CA ARG A 81 -17.80 -27.63 22.75
C ARG A 81 -17.30 -28.92 22.12
N TYR A 82 -17.11 -28.95 20.80
CA TYR A 82 -16.54 -30.10 20.11
C TYR A 82 -15.14 -30.43 20.62
N HIS A 83 -14.28 -29.43 20.77
CA HIS A 83 -12.94 -29.59 21.30
C HIS A 83 -12.96 -30.12 22.74
N SER A 84 -13.80 -29.58 23.63
CA SER A 84 -13.90 -30.07 25.02
C SER A 84 -14.28 -31.55 25.08
N LEU A 85 -15.27 -31.98 24.28
CA LEU A 85 -15.70 -33.38 24.21
C LEU A 85 -14.60 -34.31 23.67
N VAL A 86 -13.82 -33.86 22.68
CA VAL A 86 -12.67 -34.62 22.16
C VAL A 86 -11.58 -34.78 23.23
N MET A 87 -11.33 -33.77 24.06
CA MET A 87 -10.39 -33.87 25.19
C MET A 87 -10.90 -34.82 26.28
N GLU A 88 -12.17 -34.70 26.69
CA GLU A 88 -12.80 -35.62 27.65
C GLU A 88 -12.80 -37.09 27.16
N GLU A 89 -12.98 -37.32 25.85
CA GLU A 89 -12.87 -38.65 25.23
C GLU A 89 -11.42 -39.17 25.21
N ALA A 90 -10.42 -38.29 25.04
CA ALA A 90 -9.00 -38.65 25.07
C ALA A 90 -8.54 -39.03 26.48
N GLU A 91 -8.94 -38.28 27.51
CA GLU A 91 -8.65 -38.56 28.93
C GLU A 91 -9.30 -39.86 29.41
N ARG A 92 -10.53 -40.17 29.00
CA ARG A 92 -11.18 -41.47 29.27
C ARG A 92 -10.44 -42.64 28.62
N LYS A 93 -9.92 -42.46 27.40
CA LYS A 93 -9.13 -43.50 26.72
C LYS A 93 -7.76 -43.70 27.39
N ALA A 94 -7.12 -42.63 27.86
CA ALA A 94 -5.87 -42.71 28.60
C ALA A 94 -6.00 -43.40 29.98
N SER A 95 -7.20 -43.38 30.58
CA SER A 95 -7.49 -44.02 31.88
C SER A 95 -8.02 -45.46 31.79
N GLY A 96 -8.05 -46.07 30.59
CA GLY A 96 -8.27 -47.51 30.42
C GLY A 96 -9.73 -48.00 30.48
N ALA A 97 -10.72 -47.10 30.39
CA ALA A 97 -12.13 -47.47 30.31
C ALA A 97 -12.55 -47.75 28.85
N ASP A 98 -12.84 -49.01 28.53
CA ASP A 98 -13.24 -49.45 27.18
C ASP A 98 -14.74 -49.26 26.89
N GLY A 99 -15.12 -49.30 25.60
CA GLY A 99 -16.49 -49.61 25.18
C GLY A 99 -17.42 -48.45 24.78
N GLY A 100 -16.89 -47.30 24.35
CA GLY A 100 -17.69 -46.21 23.77
C GLY A 100 -17.50 -46.05 22.26
N SER A 101 -18.56 -45.71 21.52
CA SER A 101 -18.53 -45.43 20.07
C SER A 101 -17.89 -44.07 19.72
N GLY A 102 -16.76 -43.77 20.36
CA GLY A 102 -16.06 -42.49 20.30
C GLY A 102 -15.61 -42.12 18.89
N GLU A 103 -15.40 -40.82 18.67
CA GLU A 103 -14.98 -40.38 17.35
C GLU A 103 -13.54 -40.85 17.04
N THR A 104 -13.38 -41.42 15.86
CA THR A 104 -12.09 -41.82 15.32
C THR A 104 -11.25 -40.54 15.13
N LEU A 105 -9.94 -40.58 15.39
CA LEU A 105 -9.04 -39.43 15.15
C LEU A 105 -9.17 -38.85 13.73
N ALA A 106 -9.48 -39.70 12.74
CA ALA A 106 -9.78 -39.31 11.36
C ALA A 106 -11.08 -38.50 11.17
N LYS A 107 -12.10 -38.69 12.03
CA LYS A 107 -13.33 -37.86 12.05
C LYS A 107 -13.03 -36.49 12.65
N ALA A 108 -12.32 -36.47 13.78
CA ALA A 108 -11.87 -35.24 14.41
C ALA A 108 -11.02 -34.40 13.46
N GLY A 109 -10.03 -35.02 12.78
CA GLY A 109 -9.22 -34.38 11.75
C GLY A 109 -10.05 -33.58 10.74
N ARG A 110 -11.13 -34.15 10.19
CA ARG A 110 -12.01 -33.44 9.24
C ARG A 110 -12.65 -32.17 9.81
N VAL A 111 -12.99 -32.15 11.10
CA VAL A 111 -13.58 -30.99 11.76
C VAL A 111 -12.53 -29.88 11.94
N TYR A 112 -11.33 -30.22 12.45
CA TYR A 112 -10.22 -29.26 12.56
C TYR A 112 -9.77 -28.74 11.19
N ASP A 113 -9.66 -29.62 10.17
CA ASP A 113 -9.30 -29.25 8.79
C ASP A 113 -10.31 -28.24 8.19
N ALA A 114 -11.62 -28.45 8.41
CA ALA A 114 -12.67 -27.56 7.94
C ALA A 114 -12.63 -26.19 8.65
N MET A 115 -12.39 -26.18 9.97
CA MET A 115 -12.23 -24.93 10.74
C MET A 115 -11.01 -24.14 10.28
N LEU A 116 -9.84 -24.78 10.15
CA LEU A 116 -8.62 -24.13 9.66
C LEU A 116 -8.80 -23.57 8.25
N THR A 117 -9.38 -24.36 7.34
CA THR A 117 -9.67 -23.91 5.97
C THR A 117 -10.59 -22.69 5.94
N MET A 118 -11.58 -22.65 6.83
CA MET A 118 -12.52 -21.53 6.95
C MET A 118 -11.84 -20.25 7.50
N HIS A 119 -11.09 -20.34 8.60
CA HIS A 119 -10.38 -19.18 9.17
C HIS A 119 -9.28 -18.65 8.22
N CYS A 120 -8.52 -19.54 7.57
CA CYS A 120 -7.52 -19.16 6.56
C CYS A 120 -8.16 -18.40 5.38
N LYS A 121 -9.32 -18.85 4.88
CA LYS A 121 -10.07 -18.16 3.81
C LYS A 121 -10.59 -16.77 4.21
N GLN A 122 -10.84 -16.54 5.49
CA GLN A 122 -11.27 -15.24 6.00
C GLN A 122 -10.10 -14.34 6.45
N ASN A 123 -8.86 -14.81 6.37
CA ASN A 123 -7.67 -14.13 6.88
C ASN A 123 -7.69 -13.90 8.42
N ASP A 124 -8.37 -14.76 9.18
CA ASP A 124 -8.46 -14.70 10.65
C ASP A 124 -7.26 -15.42 11.30
N VAL A 125 -6.24 -14.63 11.67
CA VAL A 125 -4.99 -15.13 12.29
C VAL A 125 -5.25 -15.75 13.65
N VAL A 126 -5.96 -15.03 14.53
CA VAL A 126 -6.19 -15.45 15.92
C VAL A 126 -7.04 -16.72 15.97
N GLY A 127 -8.07 -16.80 15.11
CA GLY A 127 -8.83 -18.03 14.92
C GLY A 127 -7.99 -19.19 14.41
N THR A 128 -7.13 -18.96 13.42
CA THR A 128 -6.25 -20.01 12.85
C THR A 128 -5.27 -20.56 13.90
N GLU A 129 -4.58 -19.68 14.64
CA GLU A 129 -3.61 -20.10 15.66
C GLU A 129 -4.28 -20.78 16.87
N SER A 130 -5.46 -20.31 17.29
CA SER A 130 -6.26 -20.95 18.33
C SER A 130 -6.68 -22.38 17.95
N VAL A 131 -7.18 -22.57 16.72
CA VAL A 131 -7.58 -23.90 16.22
C VAL A 131 -6.37 -24.84 16.09
N LEU A 132 -5.18 -24.33 15.74
CA LEU A 132 -3.94 -25.12 15.72
C LEU A 132 -3.52 -25.58 17.12
N ALA A 133 -3.53 -24.69 18.12
CA ALA A 133 -3.20 -25.03 19.49
C ALA A 133 -4.16 -26.07 20.08
N GLN A 134 -5.46 -25.91 19.85
CA GLN A 134 -6.50 -26.86 20.27
C GLN A 134 -6.33 -28.22 19.57
N ARG A 135 -6.00 -28.23 18.27
CA ARG A 135 -5.71 -29.47 17.53
C ARG A 135 -4.50 -30.21 18.09
N ALA A 136 -3.43 -29.48 18.41
CA ALA A 136 -2.20 -30.03 18.96
C ALA A 136 -2.43 -30.66 20.35
N ALA A 137 -3.18 -29.97 21.22
CA ALA A 137 -3.59 -30.51 22.52
C ALA A 137 -4.42 -31.81 22.39
N ALA A 138 -5.29 -31.89 21.38
CA ALA A 138 -6.07 -33.09 21.08
C ALA A 138 -5.29 -34.21 20.35
N ALA A 139 -3.98 -34.05 20.13
CA ALA A 139 -3.10 -34.97 19.41
C ALA A 139 -3.61 -35.38 18.01
N VAL A 140 -4.39 -34.52 17.34
CA VAL A 140 -4.98 -34.82 16.02
C VAL A 140 -4.00 -34.45 14.90
N PRO A 141 -3.42 -35.43 14.16
CA PRO A 141 -2.40 -35.14 13.16
C PRO A 141 -2.96 -34.28 12.02
N LEU A 142 -2.15 -33.33 11.53
CA LEU A 142 -2.44 -32.49 10.37
C LEU A 142 -2.48 -33.33 9.08
N SER A 143 -3.47 -33.08 8.23
CA SER A 143 -3.54 -33.66 6.89
C SER A 143 -2.69 -32.86 5.89
N THR A 144 -2.23 -33.50 4.81
CA THR A 144 -1.49 -32.84 3.72
C THR A 144 -2.25 -31.63 3.15
N GLN A 145 -3.58 -31.70 3.06
CA GLN A 145 -4.40 -30.60 2.59
C GLN A 145 -4.44 -29.43 3.59
N THR A 146 -4.37 -29.71 4.90
CA THR A 146 -4.29 -28.66 5.92
C THR A 146 -2.93 -27.99 5.91
N TYR A 147 -1.84 -28.75 5.78
CA TYR A 147 -0.49 -28.19 5.57
C TYR A 147 -0.46 -27.24 4.38
N ASN A 148 -0.93 -27.67 3.20
CA ASN A 148 -1.00 -26.82 2.01
C ASN A 148 -1.84 -25.55 2.23
N THR A 149 -2.90 -25.63 3.04
CA THR A 149 -3.77 -24.49 3.36
C THR A 149 -3.09 -23.49 4.30
N LEU A 150 -2.39 -23.97 5.33
CA LEU A 150 -1.59 -23.15 6.26
C LEU A 150 -0.42 -22.48 5.54
N LEU A 151 0.31 -23.23 4.71
CA LEU A 151 1.40 -22.71 3.88
C LEU A 151 0.89 -21.59 2.97
N TYR A 152 -0.25 -21.77 2.30
CA TYR A 152 -0.87 -20.72 1.49
C TYR A 152 -1.24 -19.48 2.33
N PHE A 153 -1.85 -19.69 3.50
CA PHE A 153 -2.22 -18.62 4.43
C PHE A 153 -1.01 -17.80 4.89
N TYR A 154 0.03 -18.44 5.45
CA TYR A 154 1.25 -17.76 5.87
C TYR A 154 2.02 -17.15 4.68
N GLY A 155 2.03 -17.82 3.52
CA GLY A 155 2.67 -17.36 2.29
C GLY A 155 2.03 -16.12 1.67
N VAL A 156 0.70 -15.99 1.69
CA VAL A 156 -0.01 -14.75 1.30
C VAL A 156 0.34 -13.59 2.23
N ARG A 157 0.54 -13.90 3.52
CA ARG A 157 0.88 -12.92 4.57
C ARG A 157 2.37 -12.58 4.66
N LYS A 158 3.23 -13.30 3.93
CA LYS A 158 4.70 -13.19 3.97
C LYS A 158 5.33 -13.58 5.31
N GLU A 159 4.67 -14.44 6.09
CA GLU A 159 5.17 -14.96 7.36
C GLU A 159 6.09 -16.17 7.11
N PHE A 160 7.22 -15.95 6.44
CA PHE A 160 8.06 -17.04 5.89
C PHE A 160 8.73 -17.93 6.94
N ASP A 161 9.01 -17.42 8.14
CA ASP A 161 9.52 -18.24 9.25
C ASP A 161 8.51 -19.34 9.63
N LYS A 162 7.21 -19.00 9.65
CA LYS A 162 6.13 -19.97 9.88
C LYS A 162 5.96 -20.92 8.69
N VAL A 163 6.22 -20.47 7.45
CA VAL A 163 6.24 -21.34 6.27
C VAL A 163 7.33 -22.42 6.44
N GLU A 164 8.60 -22.05 6.64
CA GLU A 164 9.69 -23.03 6.79
C GLU A 164 9.50 -23.95 8.02
N ALA A 165 9.02 -23.43 9.16
CA ALA A 165 8.69 -24.26 10.32
C ALA A 165 7.58 -25.30 10.00
N THR A 166 6.54 -24.88 9.27
CA THR A 166 5.46 -25.77 8.80
C THR A 166 5.98 -26.83 7.83
N LEU A 167 6.95 -26.49 6.97
CA LEU A 167 7.60 -27.44 6.05
C LEU A 167 8.49 -28.45 6.79
N ALA A 168 9.27 -28.01 7.77
CA ALA A 168 10.10 -28.89 8.58
C ALA A 168 9.26 -29.95 9.31
N GLU A 169 8.11 -29.56 9.87
CA GLU A 169 7.16 -30.49 10.49
C GLU A 169 6.54 -31.46 9.47
N MET A 170 6.16 -30.95 8.29
CA MET A 170 5.59 -31.76 7.21
C MET A 170 6.58 -32.81 6.68
N ARG A 171 7.86 -32.44 6.52
CA ARG A 171 8.97 -33.34 6.15
C ARG A 171 9.26 -34.39 7.22
N ALA A 172 9.30 -34.00 8.50
CA ALA A 172 9.49 -34.92 9.62
C ALA A 172 8.40 -36.01 9.70
N LYS A 173 7.21 -35.74 9.15
CA LYS A 173 6.09 -36.68 9.03
C LYS A 173 6.06 -37.47 7.71
N GLY A 174 7.04 -37.27 6.82
CA GLY A 174 7.13 -37.96 5.53
C GLY A 174 6.00 -37.62 4.55
N LEU A 175 5.34 -36.46 4.69
CA LEU A 175 4.25 -36.06 3.81
C LEU A 175 4.78 -35.41 2.52
N PRO A 176 4.25 -35.76 1.32
CA PRO A 176 4.76 -35.25 0.06
C PRO A 176 4.45 -33.76 -0.13
N GLU A 177 5.46 -32.98 -0.47
CA GLU A 177 5.33 -31.56 -0.82
C GLU A 177 4.54 -31.40 -2.13
N SER A 178 3.77 -30.31 -2.24
CA SER A 178 2.95 -30.02 -3.41
C SER A 178 3.55 -28.91 -4.27
N LEU A 179 3.14 -28.77 -5.53
CA LEU A 179 3.53 -27.65 -6.39
C LEU A 179 3.25 -26.28 -5.74
N THR A 180 2.15 -26.18 -4.97
CA THR A 180 1.80 -25.01 -4.16
C THR A 180 2.88 -24.71 -3.11
N THR A 181 3.36 -25.75 -2.43
CA THR A 181 4.43 -25.71 -1.41
C THR A 181 5.69 -25.04 -1.97
N TYR A 182 6.23 -25.60 -3.06
CA TYR A 182 7.41 -25.05 -3.74
C TYR A 182 7.17 -23.61 -4.23
N SER A 183 6.00 -23.31 -4.83
CA SER A 183 5.69 -21.97 -5.32
C SER A 183 5.68 -20.88 -4.24
N ILE A 184 5.27 -21.22 -3.01
CA ILE A 184 5.28 -20.30 -1.85
C ILE A 184 6.71 -20.08 -1.36
N ARG A 185 7.50 -21.16 -1.30
CA ARG A 185 8.90 -21.15 -0.85
C ARG A 185 9.78 -20.31 -1.79
N ILE A 186 9.72 -20.57 -3.10
CA ILE A 186 10.38 -19.78 -4.14
C ILE A 186 10.02 -18.30 -3.99
N LYS A 187 8.72 -17.97 -3.94
CA LYS A 187 8.25 -16.58 -3.77
C LYS A 187 8.76 -15.93 -2.47
N GLY A 188 8.91 -16.70 -1.40
CA GLY A 188 9.43 -16.23 -0.12
C GLY A 188 10.89 -15.86 -0.18
N LEU A 189 11.74 -16.79 -0.62
CA LEU A 189 13.18 -16.61 -0.78
C LEU A 189 13.49 -15.41 -1.71
N LEU A 190 12.83 -15.34 -2.88
CA LEU A 190 12.92 -14.21 -3.80
C LEU A 190 12.46 -12.87 -3.18
N SER A 191 11.56 -12.88 -2.19
CA SER A 191 11.12 -11.63 -1.54
C SER A 191 12.11 -11.11 -0.48
N VAL A 192 13.02 -11.97 -0.01
CA VAL A 192 14.14 -11.63 0.89
C VAL A 192 15.44 -11.36 0.10
N GLY A 193 15.47 -11.70 -1.19
CA GLY A 193 16.63 -11.55 -2.08
C GLY A 193 17.52 -12.80 -2.19
N MET A 194 17.09 -13.91 -1.59
CA MET A 194 17.76 -15.22 -1.60
C MET A 194 17.45 -15.93 -2.93
N ALA A 195 18.12 -15.50 -4.00
CA ALA A 195 17.84 -15.95 -5.37
C ALA A 195 18.43 -17.33 -5.67
N ASP A 196 19.61 -17.63 -5.13
CA ASP A 196 20.29 -18.91 -5.38
C ASP A 196 19.58 -20.04 -4.65
N GLU A 197 19.16 -19.82 -3.40
CA GLU A 197 18.33 -20.77 -2.66
C GLU A 197 16.93 -20.95 -3.29
N ALA A 198 16.41 -19.92 -3.97
CA ALA A 198 15.17 -20.04 -4.73
C ALA A 198 15.35 -20.90 -6.00
N ALA A 199 16.54 -20.89 -6.61
CA ALA A 199 16.90 -21.78 -7.71
C ALA A 199 17.08 -23.23 -7.22
N ASP A 200 17.78 -23.46 -6.11
CA ASP A 200 17.89 -24.79 -5.47
C ASP A 200 16.51 -25.41 -5.18
N VAL A 201 15.55 -24.58 -4.73
CA VAL A 201 14.17 -25.01 -4.48
C VAL A 201 13.40 -25.30 -5.77
N PHE A 202 13.68 -24.58 -6.86
CA PHE A 202 13.11 -24.87 -8.18
C PHE A 202 13.68 -26.19 -8.75
N ASP A 203 14.98 -26.41 -8.65
CA ASP A 203 15.62 -27.63 -9.13
C ASP A 203 15.18 -28.85 -8.31
N ALA A 204 15.05 -28.70 -6.98
CA ALA A 204 14.49 -29.73 -6.11
C ALA A 204 13.02 -30.08 -6.44
N MET A 205 12.24 -29.12 -6.94
CA MET A 205 10.86 -29.35 -7.41
C MET A 205 10.84 -30.17 -8.70
N VAL A 206 11.71 -29.82 -9.66
CA VAL A 206 11.85 -30.57 -10.94
C VAL A 206 12.38 -31.98 -10.68
N ALA A 207 13.37 -32.13 -9.79
CA ALA A 207 13.90 -33.43 -9.37
C ALA A 207 12.87 -34.30 -8.63
N ALA A 208 11.88 -33.69 -7.97
CA ALA A 208 10.72 -34.39 -7.39
C ALA A 208 9.65 -34.79 -8.43
N GLY A 209 9.89 -34.54 -9.73
CA GLY A 209 8.96 -34.85 -10.81
C GLY A 209 7.74 -33.91 -10.88
N LEU A 210 7.83 -32.72 -10.28
CA LEU A 210 6.75 -31.72 -10.32
C LEU A 210 7.03 -30.69 -11.42
N GLU A 211 6.15 -30.64 -12.41
CA GLU A 211 6.26 -29.66 -13.51
C GLU A 211 5.99 -28.22 -12.99
N PRO A 212 6.89 -27.25 -13.26
CA PRO A 212 6.64 -25.85 -12.92
C PRO A 212 5.43 -25.32 -13.70
N ASN A 213 4.54 -24.59 -13.03
CA ASN A 213 3.41 -23.95 -13.70
C ASN A 213 3.71 -22.48 -14.07
N ARG A 214 2.81 -21.86 -14.86
CA ARG A 214 2.87 -20.44 -15.25
C ARG A 214 3.13 -19.48 -14.08
N TYR A 215 2.59 -19.76 -12.89
CA TYR A 215 2.75 -18.87 -11.73
C TYR A 215 4.19 -18.87 -11.19
N ILE A 216 4.87 -20.01 -11.23
CA ILE A 216 6.28 -20.13 -10.79
C ILE A 216 7.19 -19.38 -11.78
N TYR A 217 7.08 -19.64 -13.08
CA TYR A 217 7.81 -18.88 -14.10
C TYR A 217 7.52 -17.38 -14.03
N GLN A 218 6.25 -16.97 -13.92
CA GLN A 218 5.89 -15.56 -13.78
C GLN A 218 6.50 -14.94 -12.50
N THR A 219 6.63 -15.69 -11.41
CA THR A 219 7.22 -15.22 -10.15
C THR A 219 8.73 -15.02 -10.28
N LEU A 220 9.45 -15.99 -10.87
CA LEU A 220 10.89 -15.92 -11.14
C LEU A 220 11.22 -14.77 -12.10
N ILE A 221 10.53 -14.69 -13.24
CA ILE A 221 10.73 -13.60 -14.22
C ILE A 221 10.41 -12.23 -13.59
N SER A 222 9.33 -12.11 -12.81
CA SER A 222 8.99 -10.86 -12.12
C SER A 222 9.96 -10.48 -11.00
N TYR A 223 10.84 -11.38 -10.58
CA TYR A 223 11.97 -11.08 -9.69
C TYR A 223 13.17 -10.58 -10.50
N PHE A 224 13.65 -11.35 -11.48
CA PHE A 224 14.83 -10.98 -12.28
C PHE A 224 14.64 -9.69 -13.09
N LEU A 225 13.42 -9.41 -13.58
CA LEU A 225 13.07 -8.10 -14.16
C LEU A 225 13.35 -6.92 -13.22
N LYS A 226 13.15 -7.07 -11.91
CA LYS A 226 13.41 -6.00 -10.92
C LYS A 226 14.88 -5.85 -10.59
N GLN A 227 15.67 -6.91 -10.75
CA GLN A 227 17.12 -6.87 -10.62
C GLN A 227 17.82 -6.45 -11.92
N HIS A 228 17.05 -6.21 -13.00
CA HIS A 228 17.56 -5.92 -14.35
C HIS A 228 18.46 -7.05 -14.92
N GLU A 229 18.27 -8.29 -14.46
CA GLU A 229 18.98 -9.49 -14.94
C GLU A 229 18.29 -10.08 -16.18
N PHE A 230 18.34 -9.34 -17.29
CA PHE A 230 17.62 -9.66 -18.53
C PHE A 230 18.01 -11.03 -19.14
N ASP A 231 19.28 -11.44 -19.07
CA ASP A 231 19.75 -12.76 -19.54
C ASP A 231 18.97 -13.92 -18.88
N LYS A 232 18.71 -13.82 -17.56
CA LYS A 232 17.92 -14.82 -16.83
C LYS A 232 16.44 -14.76 -17.18
N VAL A 233 15.92 -13.59 -17.56
CA VAL A 233 14.54 -13.44 -18.04
C VAL A 233 14.35 -14.14 -19.38
N ASP A 234 15.27 -13.97 -20.34
CA ASP A 234 15.19 -14.67 -21.63
C ASP A 234 15.38 -16.20 -21.47
N GLN A 235 16.30 -16.65 -20.61
CA GLN A 235 16.44 -18.07 -20.27
C GLN A 235 15.14 -18.67 -19.69
N LEU A 236 14.50 -17.98 -18.75
CA LEU A 236 13.23 -18.42 -18.16
C LEU A 236 12.06 -18.36 -19.15
N MET A 237 12.05 -17.41 -20.09
CA MET A 237 11.07 -17.36 -21.17
C MET A 237 11.25 -18.51 -22.15
N SER A 238 12.50 -18.88 -22.50
CA SER A 238 12.79 -20.09 -23.30
C SER A 238 12.31 -21.34 -22.58
N ALA A 239 12.73 -21.56 -21.33
CA ALA A 239 12.32 -22.73 -20.55
C ALA A 239 10.80 -22.83 -20.36
N MET A 240 10.11 -21.69 -20.26
CA MET A 240 8.65 -21.62 -20.20
C MET A 240 7.99 -21.99 -21.54
N ALA A 241 8.60 -21.64 -22.67
CA ALA A 241 8.17 -22.04 -24.02
C ALA A 241 8.46 -23.53 -24.31
N ASP A 242 9.63 -24.03 -23.91
CA ASP A 242 10.01 -25.45 -24.01
C ASP A 242 9.06 -26.35 -23.19
N ALA A 243 8.60 -25.87 -22.03
CA ALA A 243 7.54 -26.48 -21.24
C ALA A 243 6.12 -26.33 -21.83
N ASN A 244 5.97 -25.73 -23.02
CA ASN A 244 4.69 -25.43 -23.69
C ASN A 244 3.73 -24.55 -22.87
N ILE A 245 4.25 -23.71 -21.97
CA ILE A 245 3.46 -22.84 -21.11
C ILE A 245 3.41 -21.43 -21.70
N LEU A 246 2.31 -21.06 -22.33
CA LEU A 246 2.17 -19.70 -22.88
C LEU A 246 2.25 -18.63 -21.77
N PRO A 247 3.00 -17.53 -21.95
CA PRO A 247 2.92 -16.35 -21.11
C PRO A 247 1.52 -15.72 -21.09
N ASN A 248 1.24 -14.86 -20.12
CA ASN A 248 0.00 -14.09 -20.08
C ASN A 248 0.25 -12.61 -20.41
N VAL A 249 -0.82 -11.88 -20.72
CA VAL A 249 -0.78 -10.44 -21.03
C VAL A 249 -0.07 -9.61 -19.95
N VAL A 250 -0.15 -10.04 -18.68
CA VAL A 250 0.47 -9.35 -17.54
C VAL A 250 1.98 -9.53 -17.55
N LEU A 251 2.48 -10.75 -17.78
CA LEU A 251 3.91 -11.04 -17.88
C LEU A 251 4.54 -10.32 -19.06
N TYR A 252 3.95 -10.38 -20.25
CA TYR A 252 4.42 -9.61 -21.41
C TYR A 252 4.44 -8.10 -21.15
N THR A 253 3.37 -7.55 -20.57
CA THR A 253 3.31 -6.12 -20.25
C THR A 253 4.38 -5.73 -19.23
N ASN A 254 4.67 -6.57 -18.24
CA ASN A 254 5.73 -6.31 -17.25
C ASN A 254 7.13 -6.33 -17.88
N ILE A 255 7.41 -7.28 -18.79
CA ILE A 255 8.70 -7.35 -19.50
C ILE A 255 8.88 -6.08 -20.36
N ILE A 256 7.89 -5.74 -21.18
CA ILE A 256 7.87 -4.53 -22.04
C ILE A 256 8.06 -3.26 -21.19
N ASP A 257 7.28 -3.09 -20.12
CA ASP A 257 7.36 -1.93 -19.21
C ASP A 257 8.71 -1.83 -18.48
N THR A 258 9.47 -2.94 -18.36
CA THR A 258 10.80 -2.94 -17.75
C THR A 258 11.88 -2.54 -18.76
N TYR A 259 11.89 -3.12 -19.97
CA TYR A 259 12.80 -2.70 -21.05
C TYR A 259 12.62 -1.22 -21.40
N LEU A 260 11.37 -0.77 -21.54
CA LEU A 260 11.04 0.64 -21.77
C LEU A 260 11.50 1.60 -20.66
N LYS A 261 11.62 1.13 -19.41
CA LYS A 261 12.17 1.95 -18.30
C LYS A 261 13.69 1.98 -18.28
N ALA A 262 14.33 0.94 -18.81
CA ALA A 262 15.77 0.92 -19.11
C ALA A 262 16.13 1.71 -20.39
N ASP A 263 15.13 2.35 -21.03
CA ASP A 263 15.24 3.06 -22.31
C ASP A 263 15.66 2.14 -23.49
N ASP A 264 15.48 0.82 -23.35
CA ASP A 264 15.64 -0.18 -24.42
C ASP A 264 14.32 -0.36 -25.17
N PHE A 265 14.16 0.43 -26.24
CA PHE A 265 12.96 0.40 -27.08
C PHE A 265 12.95 -0.76 -28.07
N ASP A 266 14.10 -1.32 -28.42
CA ASP A 266 14.17 -2.32 -29.49
C ASP A 266 13.85 -3.71 -28.94
N GLU A 267 14.34 -4.07 -27.75
CA GLU A 267 13.89 -5.27 -27.04
C GLU A 267 12.42 -5.17 -26.62
N ALA A 268 11.95 -3.99 -26.19
CA ALA A 268 10.53 -3.77 -25.94
C ALA A 268 9.65 -4.04 -27.20
N LYS A 269 10.09 -3.60 -28.38
CA LYS A 269 9.42 -3.89 -29.67
C LYS A 269 9.52 -5.36 -30.05
N ARG A 270 10.65 -6.04 -29.81
CA ARG A 270 10.81 -7.48 -30.05
C ARG A 270 9.80 -8.27 -29.22
N VAL A 271 9.76 -8.03 -27.91
CA VAL A 271 8.83 -8.70 -26.98
C VAL A 271 7.37 -8.40 -27.34
N TYR A 272 7.04 -7.17 -27.74
CA TYR A 272 5.70 -6.82 -28.22
C TYR A 272 5.33 -7.55 -29.53
N SER A 273 6.29 -7.72 -30.44
CA SER A 273 6.08 -8.48 -31.68
C SER A 273 5.87 -9.97 -31.40
N THR A 274 6.62 -10.55 -30.46
CA THR A 274 6.42 -11.93 -29.98
C THR A 274 5.04 -12.12 -29.35
N MET A 275 4.63 -11.18 -28.48
CA MET A 275 3.31 -11.16 -27.86
C MET A 275 2.16 -11.20 -28.91
N LEU A 276 2.29 -10.44 -30.00
CA LEU A 276 1.34 -10.45 -31.11
C LEU A 276 1.39 -11.75 -31.93
N ALA A 277 2.58 -12.30 -32.20
CA ALA A 277 2.75 -13.57 -32.92
C ALA A 277 2.12 -14.75 -32.16
N GLU A 278 2.25 -14.78 -30.84
CA GLU A 278 1.58 -15.73 -29.94
C GLU A 278 0.08 -15.45 -29.73
N ARG A 279 -0.47 -14.44 -30.43
CA ARG A 279 -1.89 -14.01 -30.35
C ARG A 279 -2.33 -13.53 -28.98
N VAL A 280 -1.39 -13.14 -28.11
CA VAL A 280 -1.70 -12.52 -26.82
C VAL A 280 -2.04 -11.05 -27.06
N LYS A 281 -3.30 -10.67 -26.87
CA LYS A 281 -3.76 -9.30 -27.15
C LYS A 281 -3.15 -8.29 -26.17
N PRO A 282 -2.51 -7.21 -26.65
CA PRO A 282 -2.10 -6.08 -25.83
C PRO A 282 -3.28 -5.45 -25.09
N ASN A 283 -3.00 -4.80 -23.96
CA ASN A 283 -4.01 -4.10 -23.18
C ASN A 283 -3.66 -2.62 -22.98
N VAL A 284 -4.53 -1.90 -22.27
CA VAL A 284 -4.34 -0.48 -21.90
C VAL A 284 -2.96 -0.20 -21.29
N ALA A 285 -2.47 -1.08 -20.42
CA ALA A 285 -1.19 -0.90 -19.76
C ALA A 285 -0.02 -1.08 -20.74
N THR A 286 -0.07 -2.05 -21.65
CA THR A 286 0.94 -2.25 -22.71
C THR A 286 1.13 -0.97 -23.54
N PHE A 287 0.04 -0.42 -24.09
CA PHE A 287 0.10 0.82 -24.88
C PHE A 287 0.50 2.03 -24.04
N THR A 288 -0.04 2.15 -22.82
CA THR A 288 0.30 3.29 -21.95
C THR A 288 1.77 3.29 -21.54
N SER A 289 2.42 2.13 -21.39
CA SER A 289 3.86 2.06 -21.10
C SER A 289 4.70 2.49 -22.31
N PHE A 290 4.38 2.04 -23.53
CA PHE A 290 5.03 2.57 -24.76
C PHE A 290 4.88 4.08 -24.88
N ILE A 291 3.66 4.61 -24.75
CA ILE A 291 3.37 6.05 -24.81
C ILE A 291 4.19 6.81 -23.77
N GLN A 292 4.21 6.34 -22.50
CA GLN A 292 4.98 7.00 -21.44
C GLN A 292 6.50 7.01 -21.72
N ALA A 293 7.03 5.94 -22.29
CA ALA A 293 8.45 5.83 -22.62
C ALA A 293 8.84 6.73 -23.79
N TYR A 294 8.11 6.68 -24.91
CA TYR A 294 8.36 7.55 -26.06
C TYR A 294 8.26 9.04 -25.70
N LEU A 295 7.23 9.43 -24.93
CA LEU A 295 7.11 10.80 -24.42
C LEU A 295 8.23 11.18 -23.44
N LYS A 296 8.76 10.26 -22.64
CA LYS A 296 9.94 10.50 -21.79
C LYS A 296 11.20 10.73 -22.66
N ALA A 297 11.35 9.98 -23.75
CA ALA A 297 12.47 10.07 -24.68
C ALA A 297 12.41 11.30 -25.63
N GLY A 298 11.25 11.96 -25.73
CA GLY A 298 11.04 13.12 -26.62
C GLY A 298 10.33 12.80 -27.94
N ASP A 299 10.16 11.52 -28.25
CA ASP A 299 9.54 11.01 -29.48
C ASP A 299 8.01 11.06 -29.39
N ILE A 300 7.43 12.22 -29.71
CA ILE A 300 5.98 12.39 -29.74
C ILE A 300 5.31 11.64 -30.90
N ASP A 301 6.01 11.41 -32.01
CA ASP A 301 5.42 10.80 -33.20
C ASP A 301 5.18 9.31 -32.99
N SER A 302 6.15 8.58 -32.42
CA SER A 302 5.95 7.19 -31.98
C SER A 302 4.91 7.07 -30.85
N ALA A 303 4.85 8.06 -29.94
CA ALA A 303 3.83 8.09 -28.90
C ALA A 303 2.41 8.27 -29.47
N ARG A 304 2.24 9.17 -30.45
CA ARG A 304 0.97 9.38 -31.17
C ARG A 304 0.58 8.17 -32.00
N LEU A 305 1.53 7.52 -32.67
CA LEU A 305 1.29 6.26 -33.39
C LEU A 305 0.79 5.15 -32.45
N MET A 306 1.41 4.98 -31.28
CA MET A 306 0.97 4.00 -30.28
C MET A 306 -0.40 4.35 -29.68
N PHE A 307 -0.73 5.64 -29.54
CA PHE A 307 -2.06 6.09 -29.12
C PHE A 307 -3.12 5.83 -30.21
N GLN A 308 -2.81 6.05 -31.49
CA GLN A 308 -3.73 5.73 -32.58
C GLN A 308 -3.95 4.21 -32.70
N ASN A 309 -2.90 3.41 -32.65
CA ASN A 309 -2.99 1.93 -32.65
C ASN A 309 -3.87 1.42 -31.50
N MET A 310 -3.82 2.07 -30.34
CA MET A 310 -4.68 1.77 -29.18
C MET A 310 -6.16 2.05 -29.48
N LEU A 311 -6.47 3.17 -30.14
CA LEU A 311 -7.83 3.52 -30.59
C LEU A 311 -8.35 2.58 -31.69
N ASP A 312 -7.53 2.27 -32.69
CA ASP A 312 -7.90 1.43 -33.83
C ASP A 312 -8.23 -0.02 -33.40
N LEU A 313 -7.61 -0.49 -32.32
CA LEU A 313 -7.93 -1.77 -31.67
C LEU A 313 -9.16 -1.71 -30.74
N GLY A 314 -9.83 -0.56 -30.65
CA GLY A 314 -11.00 -0.35 -29.79
C GLY A 314 -10.68 -0.28 -28.30
N ILE A 315 -9.42 -0.02 -27.93
CA ILE A 315 -8.98 0.02 -26.53
C ILE A 315 -9.07 1.47 -26.04
N ALA A 316 -10.05 1.76 -25.17
CA ALA A 316 -10.25 3.11 -24.64
C ALA A 316 -9.03 3.60 -23.83
N PRO A 317 -8.47 4.79 -24.14
CA PRO A 317 -7.47 5.46 -23.31
C PRO A 317 -7.95 5.67 -21.87
N THR A 318 -7.00 5.72 -20.95
CA THR A 318 -7.29 6.04 -19.54
C THR A 318 -6.75 7.40 -19.16
N VAL A 319 -7.21 7.92 -18.01
CA VAL A 319 -6.62 9.09 -17.34
C VAL A 319 -5.09 9.01 -17.33
N ARG A 320 -4.50 7.85 -16.99
CA ARG A 320 -3.03 7.64 -16.97
C ARG A 320 -2.38 7.83 -18.35
N THR A 321 -3.08 7.47 -19.41
CA THR A 321 -2.63 7.64 -20.81
C THR A 321 -2.60 9.12 -21.19
N HIS A 322 -3.70 9.85 -20.98
CA HIS A 322 -3.75 11.30 -21.24
C HIS A 322 -2.81 12.10 -20.33
N THR A 323 -2.65 11.70 -19.06
CA THR A 323 -1.72 12.34 -18.13
C THR A 323 -0.27 12.26 -18.63
N ALA A 324 0.10 11.21 -19.36
CA ALA A 324 1.44 11.11 -19.97
C ALA A 324 1.66 12.21 -21.03
N PHE A 325 0.69 12.40 -21.94
CA PHE A 325 0.71 13.49 -22.92
C PHE A 325 0.72 14.86 -22.27
N LEU A 326 -0.07 15.06 -21.20
CA LEU A 326 -0.06 16.30 -20.44
C LEU A 326 1.34 16.56 -19.85
N VAL A 327 1.95 15.60 -19.15
CA VAL A 327 3.32 15.76 -18.61
C VAL A 327 4.35 16.05 -19.71
N TYR A 328 4.13 15.58 -20.95
CA TYR A 328 4.97 15.91 -22.09
C TYR A 328 4.79 17.34 -22.60
N TYR A 329 3.57 17.71 -23.03
CA TYR A 329 3.30 19.03 -23.62
C TYR A 329 3.70 20.16 -22.68
N THR A 330 3.49 19.97 -21.38
CA THR A 330 3.80 20.92 -20.31
C THR A 330 5.30 21.01 -19.99
N ARG A 331 6.11 20.04 -20.44
CA ARG A 331 7.59 20.14 -20.48
C ARG A 331 8.08 20.78 -21.77
N ALA A 332 7.46 20.46 -22.90
CA ALA A 332 7.76 21.02 -24.22
C ALA A 332 7.39 22.52 -24.35
N GLY A 333 6.43 23.01 -23.54
CA GLY A 333 5.92 24.38 -23.62
C GLY A 333 4.76 24.55 -24.61
N ASP A 334 4.09 23.46 -24.98
CA ASP A 334 2.88 23.49 -25.81
C ASP A 334 1.64 23.64 -24.91
N ASP A 335 1.37 24.87 -24.50
CA ASP A 335 0.28 25.20 -23.58
C ASP A 335 -1.10 24.94 -24.21
N ALA A 336 -1.21 25.00 -25.55
CA ALA A 336 -2.46 24.73 -26.27
C ALA A 336 -2.82 23.24 -26.23
N ALA A 337 -1.88 22.36 -26.60
CA ALA A 337 -2.10 20.90 -26.52
C ALA A 337 -2.21 20.40 -25.08
N ALA A 338 -1.52 21.05 -24.13
CA ALA A 338 -1.70 20.77 -22.71
C ALA A 338 -3.12 21.07 -22.24
N LYS A 339 -3.72 22.19 -22.68
CA LYS A 339 -5.09 22.56 -22.31
C LYS A 339 -6.14 21.62 -22.90
N ASP A 340 -6.05 21.29 -24.18
CA ASP A 340 -6.94 20.31 -24.84
C ASP A 340 -6.87 18.91 -24.17
N THR A 341 -5.65 18.48 -23.81
CA THR A 341 -5.45 17.23 -23.06
C THR A 341 -6.06 17.31 -21.65
N LEU A 342 -6.02 18.46 -20.99
CA LEU A 342 -6.64 18.69 -19.68
C LEU A 342 -8.17 18.64 -19.77
N ASP A 343 -8.77 19.35 -20.72
CA ASP A 343 -10.23 19.34 -20.92
C ASP A 343 -10.74 17.91 -21.20
N THR A 344 -9.96 17.13 -21.96
CA THR A 344 -10.20 15.69 -22.17
C THR A 344 -10.13 14.88 -20.88
N ILE A 345 -9.14 15.11 -20.00
CA ILE A 345 -9.03 14.42 -18.70
C ILE A 345 -10.22 14.76 -17.79
N LEU A 346 -10.66 16.02 -17.76
CA LEU A 346 -11.79 16.47 -16.94
C LEU A 346 -13.12 15.82 -17.40
N ALA A 347 -13.29 15.62 -18.71
CA ALA A 347 -14.45 14.90 -19.27
C ALA A 347 -14.49 13.40 -18.89
N LEU A 348 -13.34 12.74 -18.66
CA LEU A 348 -13.22 11.29 -18.46
C LEU A 348 -13.59 10.78 -17.04
N ARG A 349 -14.46 11.52 -16.32
CA ARG A 349 -14.91 11.35 -14.92
C ARG A 349 -13.81 11.60 -13.85
N PRO A 350 -13.91 12.67 -13.05
CA PRO A 350 -12.87 13.04 -12.07
C PRO A 350 -12.75 12.11 -10.84
N SER A 351 -13.69 11.19 -10.60
CA SER A 351 -13.75 10.39 -9.36
C SER A 351 -12.68 9.28 -9.22
N LYS A 352 -11.70 9.24 -10.13
CA LYS A 352 -10.53 8.33 -10.08
C LYS A 352 -9.19 9.04 -10.39
N LEU A 353 -9.15 10.37 -10.35
CA LEU A 353 -7.89 11.10 -10.46
C LEU A 353 -7.04 10.81 -9.21
N ASP A 354 -5.78 10.40 -9.42
CA ASP A 354 -4.83 10.21 -8.32
C ASP A 354 -3.97 11.48 -8.10
N ARG A 355 -3.17 11.49 -7.02
CA ARG A 355 -2.32 12.63 -6.66
C ARG A 355 -1.30 13.02 -7.76
N ILE A 356 -0.85 12.05 -8.55
CA ILE A 356 0.14 12.27 -9.62
C ILE A 356 -0.53 13.04 -10.76
N VAL A 357 -1.76 12.68 -11.11
CA VAL A 357 -2.54 13.39 -12.14
C VAL A 357 -2.76 14.84 -11.76
N TYR A 358 -3.23 15.12 -10.53
CA TYR A 358 -3.41 16.49 -10.05
C TYR A 358 -2.11 17.32 -10.09
N THR A 359 -1.00 16.75 -9.62
CA THR A 359 0.30 17.42 -9.66
C THR A 359 0.78 17.69 -11.09
N ALA A 360 0.48 16.78 -12.03
CA ALA A 360 0.79 16.96 -13.45
C ALA A 360 -0.07 18.05 -14.11
N ILE A 361 -1.33 18.21 -13.71
CA ILE A 361 -2.24 19.26 -14.20
C ILE A 361 -1.83 20.64 -13.69
N MET A 362 -1.41 20.77 -12.43
CA MET A 362 -1.04 22.06 -11.86
C MET A 362 0.31 22.59 -12.39
N GLN A 363 1.21 21.70 -12.81
CA GLN A 363 2.55 22.04 -13.29
C GLN A 363 2.59 23.03 -14.49
N PRO A 364 1.74 22.92 -15.55
CA PRO A 364 1.64 23.95 -16.58
C PRO A 364 0.91 25.21 -16.14
N LEU A 365 -0.19 25.10 -15.39
CA LEU A 365 -0.96 26.25 -14.94
C LEU A 365 -0.07 27.19 -14.10
N TYR A 366 0.81 26.59 -13.28
CA TYR A 366 1.91 27.27 -12.60
C TYR A 366 2.88 28.00 -13.55
N LYS A 367 3.32 27.36 -14.64
CA LYS A 367 4.24 27.99 -15.62
C LYS A 367 3.56 29.15 -16.37
N ALA A 368 2.33 28.94 -16.83
CA ALA A 368 1.53 29.92 -17.54
C ALA A 368 1.18 31.14 -16.66
N GLY A 369 1.06 30.96 -15.34
CA GLY A 369 0.53 31.97 -14.43
C GLY A 369 -0.99 31.98 -14.38
N GLU A 370 -1.64 30.87 -14.73
CA GLU A 370 -3.09 30.73 -14.82
C GLU A 370 -3.70 30.38 -13.45
N THR A 371 -3.59 31.32 -12.51
CA THR A 371 -3.92 31.12 -11.09
C THR A 371 -5.35 30.63 -10.90
N SER A 372 -6.36 31.28 -11.51
CA SER A 372 -7.77 30.89 -11.38
C SER A 372 -8.05 29.43 -11.78
N GLN A 373 -7.35 28.93 -12.82
CA GLN A 373 -7.48 27.54 -13.27
C GLN A 373 -6.75 26.59 -12.31
N ALA A 374 -5.57 26.99 -11.82
CA ALA A 374 -4.84 26.23 -10.81
C ALA A 374 -5.64 26.08 -9.50
N CYS A 375 -6.34 27.14 -9.05
CA CYS A 375 -7.27 27.11 -7.92
C CYS A 375 -8.34 26.04 -8.13
N ALA A 376 -9.07 26.08 -9.24
CA ALA A 376 -10.16 25.16 -9.51
C ALA A 376 -9.70 23.68 -9.55
N VAL A 377 -8.51 23.42 -10.10
CA VAL A 377 -7.87 22.09 -10.07
C VAL A 377 -7.54 21.68 -8.64
N PHE A 378 -6.94 22.57 -7.85
CA PHE A 378 -6.56 22.33 -6.45
C PHE A 378 -7.77 22.09 -5.54
N ASP A 379 -8.85 22.85 -5.69
CA ASP A 379 -10.11 22.65 -4.95
C ASP A 379 -10.76 21.31 -5.32
N SER A 380 -10.75 20.96 -6.61
CA SER A 380 -11.28 19.66 -7.07
C SER A 380 -10.49 18.47 -6.51
N MET A 381 -9.22 18.67 -6.12
CA MET A 381 -8.39 17.65 -5.47
C MET A 381 -8.99 17.26 -4.11
N PHE A 382 -9.38 18.26 -3.30
CA PHE A 382 -10.06 18.04 -2.02
C PHE A 382 -11.47 17.48 -2.19
N ALA A 383 -12.22 17.96 -3.19
CA ALA A 383 -13.55 17.45 -3.51
C ALA A 383 -13.53 15.93 -3.82
N ASN A 384 -12.48 15.45 -4.47
CA ASN A 384 -12.25 14.03 -4.75
C ASN A 384 -11.53 13.26 -3.61
N ARG A 385 -11.36 13.88 -2.43
CA ARG A 385 -10.67 13.31 -1.25
C ARG A 385 -9.21 12.91 -1.50
N VAL A 386 -8.55 13.56 -2.46
CA VAL A 386 -7.12 13.41 -2.70
C VAL A 386 -6.41 14.50 -1.91
N PHE A 387 -5.51 14.13 -1.01
CA PHE A 387 -4.74 15.13 -0.25
C PHE A 387 -3.47 15.50 -1.04
N PRO A 388 -3.19 16.81 -1.25
CA PRO A 388 -1.99 17.24 -1.95
C PRO A 388 -0.72 16.88 -1.19
N ASP A 389 0.40 16.75 -1.91
CA ASP A 389 1.72 16.76 -1.29
C ASP A 389 2.36 18.14 -1.42
N ALA A 390 3.61 18.29 -1.00
CA ALA A 390 4.29 19.59 -1.01
C ALA A 390 4.29 20.27 -2.40
N ARG A 391 4.28 19.52 -3.53
CA ARG A 391 4.38 20.14 -4.86
C ARG A 391 3.15 21.00 -5.23
N PRO A 392 1.91 20.49 -5.23
CA PRO A 392 0.70 21.30 -5.41
C PRO A 392 0.66 22.55 -4.52
N TYR A 393 0.96 22.39 -3.23
CA TYR A 393 0.99 23.52 -2.28
C TYR A 393 2.01 24.59 -2.68
N ASN A 394 3.24 24.19 -3.02
CA ASN A 394 4.27 25.12 -3.47
C ASN A 394 3.86 25.85 -4.76
N MET A 395 3.19 25.17 -5.70
CA MET A 395 2.71 25.76 -6.95
C MET A 395 1.64 26.83 -6.71
N MET A 396 0.63 26.55 -5.87
CA MET A 396 -0.39 27.53 -5.50
C MET A 396 0.22 28.73 -4.78
N MET A 397 1.09 28.49 -3.80
CA MET A 397 1.78 29.55 -3.05
C MET A 397 2.54 30.48 -4.00
N ALA A 398 3.30 29.92 -4.94
CA ALA A 398 4.09 30.72 -5.88
C ALA A 398 3.24 31.41 -6.97
N LEU A 399 2.06 30.90 -7.30
CA LEU A 399 1.08 31.59 -8.16
C LEU A 399 0.46 32.81 -7.46
N TYR A 400 -0.13 32.62 -6.27
CA TYR A 400 -0.75 33.73 -5.53
C TYR A 400 0.25 34.84 -5.20
N LEU A 401 1.49 34.49 -4.84
CA LEU A 401 2.56 35.47 -4.62
C LEU A 401 3.04 36.19 -5.88
N LYS A 402 2.91 35.57 -7.07
CA LYS A 402 3.22 36.20 -8.36
C LYS A 402 2.13 37.21 -8.76
N ASP A 403 0.87 36.90 -8.43
CA ASP A 403 -0.28 37.74 -8.73
C ASP A 403 -0.53 38.82 -7.65
N GLY A 404 0.13 38.72 -6.50
CA GLY A 404 -0.01 39.65 -5.38
C GLY A 404 -1.18 39.37 -4.44
N ASP A 405 -1.85 38.22 -4.57
CA ASP A 405 -2.93 37.81 -3.67
C ASP A 405 -2.37 37.25 -2.35
N MET A 406 -2.09 38.17 -1.43
CA MET A 406 -1.53 37.85 -0.11
C MET A 406 -2.51 37.11 0.80
N ALA A 407 -3.82 37.26 0.59
CA ALA A 407 -4.83 36.59 1.39
C ALA A 407 -4.89 35.11 1.02
N ALA A 408 -5.03 34.80 -0.27
CA ALA A 408 -5.03 33.41 -0.73
C ALA A 408 -3.70 32.70 -0.46
N ALA A 409 -2.57 33.42 -0.53
CA ALA A 409 -1.27 32.90 -0.11
C ALA A 409 -1.23 32.52 1.39
N ALA A 410 -1.86 33.30 2.27
CA ALA A 410 -1.97 32.97 3.69
C ALA A 410 -2.88 31.76 3.95
N ASP A 411 -4.04 31.69 3.28
CA ASP A 411 -4.99 30.58 3.38
C ASP A 411 -4.35 29.23 3.02
N ILE A 412 -3.50 29.20 1.99
CA ILE A 412 -2.71 28.03 1.60
C ILE A 412 -1.78 27.55 2.73
N LEU A 413 -1.15 28.46 3.47
CA LEU A 413 -0.22 28.12 4.56
C LEU A 413 -0.95 27.51 5.77
N ASP A 414 -2.15 27.99 6.11
CA ASP A 414 -2.96 27.37 7.16
C ASP A 414 -3.58 26.03 6.72
N LEU A 415 -3.94 25.89 5.44
CA LEU A 415 -4.36 24.61 4.87
C LEU A 415 -3.23 23.55 4.88
N MET A 416 -1.96 23.95 4.67
CA MET A 416 -0.81 23.06 4.86
C MET A 416 -0.62 22.62 6.32
N ALA A 417 -0.83 23.54 7.26
CA ALA A 417 -0.63 23.30 8.68
C ALA A 417 -1.66 22.31 9.24
N THR A 418 -2.93 22.48 8.90
CA THR A 418 -4.01 21.54 9.28
C THR A 418 -3.75 20.13 8.74
N HIS A 419 -3.22 20.01 7.52
CA HIS A 419 -2.90 18.73 6.88
C HIS A 419 -1.54 18.12 7.29
N LYS A 420 -0.79 18.76 8.20
CA LYS A 420 0.45 18.23 8.84
C LYS A 420 1.59 17.88 7.86
N HIS A 421 1.64 18.46 6.66
CA HIS A 421 2.71 18.18 5.71
C HIS A 421 4.07 18.79 6.14
N PRO A 422 5.19 18.08 5.98
CA PRO A 422 6.50 18.57 6.41
C PRO A 422 7.01 19.70 5.50
N PHE A 423 7.41 20.82 6.13
CA PHE A 423 7.71 22.11 5.51
C PHE A 423 9.04 22.18 4.71
N LYS A 424 9.25 21.26 3.74
CA LYS A 424 10.24 21.48 2.66
C LYS A 424 10.00 22.78 1.88
N LEU A 425 8.79 23.35 2.01
CA LEU A 425 8.41 24.67 1.51
C LEU A 425 9.41 25.77 1.89
N TRP A 426 9.92 25.87 3.14
CA TRP A 426 10.88 26.95 3.49
C TRP A 426 12.07 26.92 2.51
N SER A 427 12.73 25.77 2.35
CA SER A 427 13.89 25.64 1.45
C SER A 427 13.62 26.00 -0.02
N LEU A 428 12.35 25.94 -0.46
CA LEU A 428 11.93 26.32 -1.81
C LEU A 428 11.52 27.80 -1.90
N LEU A 429 10.83 28.34 -0.88
CA LEU A 429 10.60 29.78 -0.74
C LEU A 429 11.94 30.54 -0.82
N PHE A 430 12.92 30.20 0.03
CA PHE A 430 14.21 30.91 0.06
C PHE A 430 15.18 30.53 -1.07
N ALA A 431 14.88 29.51 -1.88
CA ALA A 431 15.62 29.22 -3.10
C ALA A 431 15.31 30.28 -4.18
N GLU A 432 14.02 30.59 -4.39
CA GLU A 432 13.58 31.60 -5.36
C GLU A 432 13.61 33.00 -4.73
N LYS A 433 14.82 33.59 -4.66
CA LYS A 433 15.10 34.93 -4.12
C LYS A 433 14.13 36.05 -4.58
N ARG A 434 13.49 35.91 -5.74
CA ARG A 434 12.52 36.88 -6.28
C ARG A 434 11.14 36.78 -5.62
N LEU A 435 10.72 35.59 -5.17
CA LEU A 435 9.39 35.36 -4.63
C LEU A 435 9.25 35.91 -3.20
N VAL A 436 10.20 35.62 -2.31
CA VAL A 436 10.14 36.12 -0.93
C VAL A 436 10.39 37.63 -0.83
N ALA A 437 11.07 38.23 -1.82
CA ALA A 437 11.21 39.69 -1.90
C ALA A 437 9.92 40.42 -2.32
N ALA A 438 8.91 39.68 -2.79
CA ALA A 438 7.58 40.19 -3.10
C ALA A 438 6.56 39.92 -1.97
N ILE A 439 6.87 39.06 -0.99
CA ILE A 439 5.99 38.77 0.16
C ILE A 439 5.92 40.00 1.07
N ASP A 440 4.71 40.36 1.50
CA ASP A 440 4.51 41.41 2.50
C ASP A 440 5.22 40.99 3.81
N PRO A 441 6.16 41.79 4.32
CA PRO A 441 6.86 41.54 5.59
C PRO A 441 5.92 41.26 6.78
N ALA A 442 4.71 41.83 6.82
CA ALA A 442 3.73 41.54 7.86
C ALA A 442 3.16 40.12 7.78
N VAL A 443 2.96 39.59 6.56
CA VAL A 443 2.54 38.19 6.34
C VAL A 443 3.66 37.22 6.70
N LEU A 444 4.90 37.58 6.38
CA LEU A 444 6.08 36.80 6.75
C LEU A 444 6.26 36.73 8.27
N ASP A 445 5.97 37.82 9.00
CA ASP A 445 6.03 37.87 10.47
C ASP A 445 4.90 37.06 11.13
N ALA A 446 3.65 37.20 10.65
CA ALA A 446 2.53 36.37 11.08
C ALA A 446 2.80 34.87 10.88
N PHE A 447 3.46 34.50 9.77
CA PHE A 447 3.88 33.13 9.50
C PHE A 447 4.99 32.63 10.44
N VAL A 448 5.98 33.47 10.76
CA VAL A 448 7.01 33.16 11.77
C VAL A 448 6.38 32.96 13.14
N LEU A 449 5.45 33.82 13.56
CA LEU A 449 4.71 33.67 14.83
C LEU A 449 3.88 32.37 14.85
N SER A 450 3.20 32.03 13.74
CA SER A 450 2.46 30.78 13.58
C SER A 450 3.36 29.55 13.68
N ALA A 451 4.57 29.60 13.11
CA ALA A 451 5.57 28.55 13.28
C ALA A 451 6.03 28.42 14.75
N LEU A 452 6.38 29.54 15.40
CA LEU A 452 6.86 29.55 16.78
C LEU A 452 5.81 29.05 17.79
N SER A 453 4.53 29.32 17.56
CA SER A 453 3.43 28.85 18.42
C SER A 453 3.16 27.34 18.36
N ARG A 454 3.66 26.65 17.33
CA ARG A 454 3.41 25.23 17.07
C ARG A 454 4.71 24.46 17.36
N GLU A 455 4.83 23.90 18.57
CA GLU A 455 6.03 23.24 19.15
C GLU A 455 6.65 22.11 18.30
N ARG A 456 7.27 22.45 17.16
CA ARG A 456 7.89 21.52 16.20
C ARG A 456 9.14 22.17 15.61
N ALA A 457 10.21 21.40 15.46
CA ALA A 457 11.40 21.88 14.76
C ALA A 457 11.14 21.96 13.25
N TYR A 458 11.19 23.17 12.69
CA TYR A 458 10.93 23.42 11.26
C TYR A 458 12.13 23.09 10.34
N LYS A 459 13.29 22.78 10.92
CA LYS A 459 14.54 22.40 10.22
C LYS A 459 14.98 23.43 9.18
N LEU A 460 14.75 24.70 9.49
CA LEU A 460 15.29 25.83 8.74
C LEU A 460 16.81 25.77 8.63
N SER A 461 17.35 26.18 7.48
CA SER A 461 18.80 26.23 7.31
C SER A 461 19.37 27.56 7.79
N ASN A 462 20.68 27.53 8.08
CA ASN A 462 21.47 28.73 8.37
C ASN A 462 21.38 29.80 7.26
N ARG A 463 21.07 29.43 6.01
CA ARG A 463 20.91 30.36 4.88
C ARG A 463 19.53 31.03 4.89
N ASP A 464 18.50 30.29 5.26
CA ASP A 464 17.12 30.78 5.32
C ASP A 464 16.96 31.82 6.44
N MET A 465 17.57 31.56 7.61
CA MET A 465 17.59 32.51 8.72
C MET A 465 18.27 33.84 8.36
N ARG A 466 19.39 33.81 7.60
CA ARG A 466 20.03 35.04 7.08
C ARG A 466 19.12 35.83 6.16
N PHE A 467 18.30 35.14 5.37
CA PHE A 467 17.38 35.78 4.45
C PHE A 467 16.21 36.43 5.21
N LEU A 468 15.56 35.69 6.11
CA LEU A 468 14.39 36.14 6.88
C LEU A 468 14.66 37.44 7.64
N VAL A 469 15.69 37.45 8.50
CA VAL A 469 16.04 38.63 9.30
C VAL A 469 16.38 39.82 8.40
N ARG A 470 17.07 39.60 7.28
CA ARG A 470 17.40 40.68 6.34
C ARG A 470 16.16 41.27 5.66
N GLN A 471 15.13 40.48 5.37
CA GLN A 471 13.87 41.03 4.85
C GLN A 471 13.16 41.91 5.88
N PHE A 472 13.01 41.43 7.12
CA PHE A 472 12.41 42.24 8.19
C PHE A 472 13.19 43.53 8.47
N VAL A 473 14.52 43.48 8.41
CA VAL A 473 15.37 44.68 8.50
C VAL A 473 15.13 45.65 7.34
N PHE A 474 15.10 45.16 6.10
CA PHE A 474 14.85 45.99 4.91
C PHE A 474 13.43 46.61 4.92
N ALA A 475 12.46 45.89 5.51
CA ALA A 475 11.08 46.32 5.71
C ALA A 475 10.87 47.32 6.87
N GLY A 476 11.89 47.59 7.68
CA GLY A 476 11.77 48.40 8.90
C GLY A 476 11.04 47.70 10.06
N MET A 477 10.76 46.39 9.95
CA MET A 477 10.09 45.59 11.00
C MET A 477 11.09 45.13 12.07
N ALA A 478 11.57 46.06 12.88
CA ALA A 478 12.59 45.80 13.91
C ALA A 478 12.22 44.66 14.86
N ASP A 479 10.99 44.65 15.39
CA ASP A 479 10.56 43.62 16.36
C ASP A 479 10.49 42.22 15.73
N ALA A 480 10.04 42.11 14.47
CA ALA A 480 10.01 40.86 13.74
C ALA A 480 11.42 40.33 13.47
N ALA A 481 12.36 41.22 13.11
CA ALA A 481 13.76 40.88 12.92
C ALA A 481 14.40 40.35 14.20
N VAL A 482 14.18 41.03 15.34
CA VAL A 482 14.71 40.64 16.66
C VAL A 482 14.10 39.32 17.15
N ARG A 483 12.77 39.15 17.06
CA ARG A 483 12.11 37.89 17.46
C ARG A 483 12.60 36.71 16.62
N THR A 484 12.68 36.88 15.29
CA THR A 484 13.15 35.84 14.37
C THR A 484 14.61 35.48 14.64
N PHE A 485 15.45 36.47 14.93
CA PHE A 485 16.85 36.24 15.32
C PHE A 485 16.95 35.47 16.65
N ALA A 486 16.23 35.90 17.68
CA ALA A 486 16.25 35.28 19.02
C ALA A 486 15.72 33.84 19.01
N GLN A 487 14.59 33.58 18.34
CA GLN A 487 13.92 32.27 18.35
C GLN A 487 14.35 31.35 17.18
N GLY A 488 15.26 31.81 16.33
CA GLY A 488 15.83 31.04 15.22
C GLY A 488 16.38 29.65 15.57
N PRO A 489 17.05 29.42 16.73
CA PRO A 489 17.49 28.08 17.11
C PRO A 489 16.34 27.09 17.30
N ALA A 490 15.18 27.54 17.79
CA ALA A 490 13.97 26.70 17.90
C ALA A 490 13.36 26.41 16.52
N LEU A 491 13.32 27.41 15.64
CA LEU A 491 12.88 27.26 14.24
C LEU A 491 13.77 26.29 13.44
N MET A 492 15.09 26.37 13.60
CA MET A 492 16.03 25.45 12.97
C MET A 492 16.04 24.06 13.64
N GLY A 493 15.67 23.96 14.92
CA GLY A 493 15.93 22.77 15.74
C GLY A 493 17.43 22.49 15.93
N ALA A 494 18.25 23.53 15.82
CA ALA A 494 19.71 23.48 15.82
C ALA A 494 20.30 24.86 16.16
N SER A 495 21.52 24.89 16.69
CA SER A 495 22.26 26.12 16.96
C SER A 495 22.66 26.87 15.68
N TYR A 496 22.84 28.19 15.77
CA TYR A 496 23.45 28.97 14.68
C TYR A 496 24.91 28.57 14.46
N SER A 497 25.37 28.60 13.20
CA SER A 497 26.81 28.63 12.93
C SER A 497 27.37 30.02 13.23
N ARG A 498 28.62 30.09 13.70
CA ARG A 498 29.30 31.34 14.07
C ARG A 498 29.30 32.39 12.94
N SER A 499 29.42 31.96 11.68
CA SER A 499 29.34 32.87 10.52
C SER A 499 27.92 33.39 10.24
N THR A 500 26.87 32.63 10.59
CA THR A 500 25.48 33.09 10.48
C THR A 500 25.14 34.07 11.59
N TYR A 501 25.54 33.76 12.82
CA TYR A 501 25.37 34.64 13.97
C TYR A 501 26.00 36.01 13.71
N ASN A 502 27.28 36.04 13.31
CA ASN A 502 28.00 37.29 13.03
C ASN A 502 27.36 38.09 11.87
N TYR A 503 26.88 37.41 10.82
CA TYR A 503 26.16 38.07 9.73
C TYR A 503 24.87 38.71 10.23
N LEU A 504 24.03 37.96 10.94
CA LEU A 504 22.73 38.41 11.45
C LEU A 504 22.86 39.58 12.43
N ALA A 505 23.78 39.47 13.40
CA ALA A 505 24.05 40.54 14.35
C ALA A 505 24.61 41.80 13.64
N GLY A 506 25.42 41.62 12.60
CA GLY A 506 25.92 42.71 11.76
C GLY A 506 24.81 43.44 11.00
N GLU A 507 23.83 42.75 10.44
CA GLU A 507 22.71 43.39 9.73
C GLU A 507 21.77 44.15 10.69
N LEU A 508 21.49 43.61 11.88
CA LEU A 508 20.69 44.31 12.91
C LEU A 508 21.41 45.59 13.40
N ASN A 509 22.71 45.50 13.71
CA ASN A 509 23.50 46.65 14.15
C ASN A 509 23.59 47.76 13.09
N LYS A 510 23.75 47.41 11.80
CA LYS A 510 23.74 48.40 10.69
C LYS A 510 22.42 49.16 10.58
N ALA A 511 21.31 48.52 10.95
CA ALA A 511 19.98 49.12 10.94
C ALA A 511 19.63 49.86 12.25
N GLY A 512 20.56 49.93 13.21
CA GLY A 512 20.32 50.54 14.52
C GLY A 512 19.40 49.75 15.44
N ILE A 513 19.13 48.47 15.12
CA ILE A 513 18.22 47.61 15.88
C ILE A 513 19.01 46.92 17.00
N PRO A 514 18.60 47.03 18.28
CA PRO A 514 19.32 46.44 19.39
C PRO A 514 19.29 44.91 19.33
N LEU A 515 20.42 44.28 19.69
CA LEU A 515 20.50 42.82 19.81
C LEU A 515 19.75 42.36 21.08
N PRO A 516 19.04 41.22 21.02
CA PRO A 516 18.39 40.65 22.19
C PRO A 516 19.41 40.19 23.24
N ASP A 517 18.99 40.16 24.51
CA ASP A 517 19.87 39.88 25.64
C ASP A 517 20.62 38.55 25.54
N LYS A 518 21.89 38.55 25.97
CA LYS A 518 22.79 37.37 25.89
C LYS A 518 22.23 36.12 26.58
N ALA A 519 21.40 36.28 27.61
CA ALA A 519 20.76 35.17 28.32
C ALA A 519 19.76 34.39 27.45
N ALA A 520 19.20 35.00 26.39
CA ALA A 520 18.30 34.34 25.45
C ALA A 520 19.04 33.58 24.32
N MET A 521 20.37 33.71 24.21
CA MET A 521 21.15 33.27 23.03
C MET A 521 22.13 32.12 23.33
N ALA A 522 21.73 31.15 24.15
CA ALA A 522 22.56 30.01 24.57
C ALA A 522 22.80 28.91 23.51
N ALA A 523 22.72 29.22 22.21
CA ALA A 523 22.72 28.23 21.12
C ALA A 523 23.53 28.67 19.88
N VAL A 524 24.85 28.80 20.05
CA VAL A 524 25.83 28.87 18.94
C VAL A 524 26.62 27.56 18.96
N ASN A 525 26.83 26.95 17.79
CA ASN A 525 27.62 25.73 17.68
C ASN A 525 29.10 26.08 17.48
N ASP A 526 29.95 25.83 18.49
CA ASP A 526 31.40 25.89 18.34
C ASP A 526 31.88 24.64 17.61
N ASP A 527 32.05 24.75 16.29
CA ASP A 527 32.71 23.72 15.48
C ASP A 527 34.22 23.74 15.77
N PRO A 528 34.83 22.68 16.35
CA PRO A 528 36.25 22.66 16.68
C PRO A 528 37.16 22.79 15.46
N ARG A 529 36.64 22.62 14.23
CA ARG A 529 37.42 22.63 12.98
C ARG A 529 37.70 24.03 12.45
N SER A 530 37.21 25.11 13.06
CA SER A 530 37.53 26.49 12.67
C SER A 530 38.74 27.09 13.39
N PHE A 531 39.49 26.33 14.20
CA PHE A 531 40.71 26.78 14.88
C PHE A 531 41.97 26.79 13.98
N ALA A 532 41.79 27.09 12.69
CA ALA A 532 42.89 27.28 11.74
C ALA A 532 42.61 28.51 10.87
N THR A 533 43.47 29.52 11.01
CA THR A 533 43.40 30.88 10.41
C THR A 533 42.25 31.75 10.95
N ALA A 534 42.46 32.99 11.41
CA ALA A 534 43.67 33.81 11.44
C ALA A 534 43.81 34.61 12.75
N GLU A 535 45.03 35.08 13.01
CA GLU A 535 45.38 36.13 13.99
C GLU A 535 44.75 37.49 13.63
#